data_AF-A0A0J6VVK2-F1
#
_entry.id   AF-A0A0J6VVK2-F1
#
_cell.length_a   1.000
_cell.length_b   1.000
_cell.length_c   1.000
_cell.angle_alpha   90.00
_cell.angle_beta   90.00
_cell.angle_gamma   90.00
#
_symmetry.space_group_name_H-M   'P 1'
#
loop_
_entity.id
_entity.type
_entity.pdbx_description
1 polymer ?
#
loop_
_entity_poly.entity_id
_entity_poly.type
_entity_poly.pdbx_seq_one_letter_code
_entity_poly.pdbx_strand_id
1 'polypeptide(L)'
;MTQHGNAPAGWYDDGTGTGAQRWWDGQRWTEHHTPPPHRPASYPGHPVAPAQLSSPWASYPGAPGPERARSRRILPIALAVVAVLVVAFVAYSFFAPGDGRTQWYDEGYAVGRDSAVSLYTFSGNAESACNLALIDKIKLGDSKRSWRAKELKRGCLQAVKDLGDK
;
A
#
# COMPACT_ATOMS: atom_id res chain seq x y z
N MET A 1 -4.10 13.18 -10.84
CA MET A 1 -4.54 12.68 -9.52
C MET A 1 -3.62 13.30 -8.49
N THR A 2 -4.08 14.35 -7.81
CA THR A 2 -3.33 15.03 -6.75
C THR A 2 -3.11 14.03 -5.60
N GLN A 3 -1.85 13.68 -5.32
CA GLN A 3 -1.50 12.95 -4.11
C GLN A 3 -1.91 13.83 -2.92
N HIS A 4 -2.98 13.46 -2.22
CA HIS A 4 -3.16 13.89 -0.85
C HIS A 4 -2.14 13.09 -0.03
N GLY A 5 -0.94 13.66 0.11
CA GLY A 5 0.13 13.12 0.92
C GLY A 5 -0.40 12.91 2.32
N ASN A 6 -0.68 11.66 2.67
CA ASN A 6 -1.22 11.29 3.94
C ASN A 6 -0.18 11.65 5.01
N ALA A 7 -0.54 12.51 5.98
CA ALA A 7 0.39 12.94 7.01
C ALA A 7 0.93 11.70 7.77
N PRO A 8 2.24 11.60 8.03
CA PRO A 8 2.80 10.47 8.76
C PRO A 8 2.27 10.42 10.20
N ALA A 9 2.26 9.25 10.82
CA ALA A 9 1.84 9.12 12.22
C ALA A 9 2.74 9.96 13.14
N GLY A 10 2.15 10.70 14.08
CA GLY A 10 2.88 11.65 14.90
C GLY A 10 2.02 12.52 15.81
N TRP A 11 2.67 13.33 16.63
CA TRP A 11 2.01 14.37 17.43
C TRP A 11 1.86 15.64 16.61
N TYR A 12 0.64 16.16 16.56
CA TYR A 12 0.30 17.37 15.83
C TYR A 12 -0.57 18.26 16.70
N ASP A 13 -0.58 19.57 16.41
CA ASP A 13 -1.43 20.54 17.10
C ASP A 13 -2.91 20.13 16.98
N ASP A 14 -3.65 20.18 18.08
CA ASP A 14 -5.06 19.77 18.12
C ASP A 14 -6.03 20.84 17.59
N GLY A 15 -5.53 22.01 17.19
CA GLY A 15 -6.30 23.11 16.62
C GLY A 15 -7.15 23.88 17.64
N THR A 16 -7.05 23.55 18.93
CA THR A 16 -7.81 24.21 20.01
C THR A 16 -7.17 25.52 20.46
N GLY A 17 -5.94 25.81 20.01
CA GLY A 17 -5.18 26.99 20.41
C GLY A 17 -4.59 26.93 21.83
N THR A 18 -4.75 25.80 22.52
CA THR A 18 -4.20 25.56 23.87
C THR A 18 -2.73 25.16 23.86
N GLY A 19 -2.18 24.85 22.68
CA GLY A 19 -0.85 24.24 22.52
C GLY A 19 -0.81 22.76 22.89
N ALA A 20 -1.96 22.12 23.13
CA ALA A 20 -2.06 20.68 23.28
C ALA A 20 -1.81 19.97 21.95
N GLN A 21 -1.12 18.83 22.01
CA GLN A 21 -0.89 18.00 20.83
C GLN A 21 -1.77 16.76 20.90
N ARG A 22 -2.30 16.36 19.75
CA ARG A 22 -3.08 15.14 19.57
C ARG A 22 -2.30 14.15 18.71
N TRP A 23 -2.46 12.86 18.98
CA TRP A 23 -1.80 11.82 18.20
C TRP A 23 -2.59 11.48 16.93
N TRP A 24 -1.92 11.54 15.78
CA TRP A 24 -2.39 11.06 14.47
C TRP A 24 -1.76 9.69 14.17
N ASP A 25 -2.58 8.70 13.80
CA ASP A 25 -2.12 7.33 13.53
C ASP A 25 -1.73 7.07 12.07
N GLY A 26 -1.81 8.09 11.21
CA GLY A 26 -1.63 7.95 9.77
C GLY A 26 -2.94 7.76 8.98
N GLN A 27 -4.08 7.63 9.64
CA GLN A 27 -5.41 7.50 9.01
C GLN A 27 -6.45 8.38 9.70
N ARG A 28 -6.36 8.54 11.03
CA ARG A 28 -7.27 9.32 11.87
C ARG A 28 -6.55 9.88 13.11
N TRP A 29 -7.20 10.85 13.73
CA TRP A 29 -6.83 11.31 15.06
C TRP A 29 -7.27 10.31 16.12
N THR A 30 -6.41 10.01 17.08
CA THR A 30 -6.70 9.12 18.22
C THR A 30 -7.10 9.92 19.46
N GLU A 31 -7.50 9.23 20.53
CA GLU A 31 -7.90 9.87 21.81
C GLU A 31 -6.71 10.27 22.69
N HIS A 32 -5.47 10.05 22.26
CA HIS A 32 -4.30 10.42 23.03
C HIS A 32 -3.99 11.92 22.83
N HIS A 33 -3.99 12.67 23.93
CA HIS A 33 -3.63 14.09 23.97
C HIS A 33 -2.50 14.30 24.99
N THR A 34 -1.53 15.14 24.65
CA THR A 34 -0.60 15.65 25.66
C THR A 34 -1.27 16.79 26.42
N PRO A 35 -1.20 16.80 27.76
CA PRO A 35 -1.68 17.95 28.51
C PRO A 35 -0.86 19.20 28.12
N PRO A 36 -1.51 20.37 28.01
CA PRO A 36 -0.79 21.61 27.73
C PRO A 36 0.28 21.84 28.81
N PRO A 37 1.46 22.39 28.45
CA PRO A 37 2.52 22.63 29.41
C PRO A 37 1.95 23.44 30.57
N HIS A 38 2.10 22.92 31.79
CA HIS A 38 1.70 23.63 33.00
C HIS A 38 2.52 24.92 33.08
N ARG A 39 1.94 26.03 32.65
CA ARG A 39 2.47 27.35 32.93
C ARG A 39 2.36 27.50 34.45
N PRO A 40 3.48 27.60 35.20
CA PRO A 40 3.38 27.82 36.64
C PRO A 40 2.56 29.08 36.86
N ALA A 41 1.54 28.97 37.72
CA ALA A 41 0.72 30.12 38.08
C ALA A 41 1.64 31.20 38.64
N SER A 42 1.55 32.41 38.11
CA SER A 42 2.17 33.58 38.72
C SER A 42 1.56 33.76 40.10
N TYR A 43 2.31 33.40 41.14
CA TYR A 43 1.93 33.68 42.51
C TYR A 43 1.83 35.20 42.70
N PRO A 44 0.69 35.74 43.19
CA PRO A 44 0.62 37.13 43.58
C PRO A 44 1.41 37.30 44.88
N GLY A 45 2.56 37.96 44.81
CA GLY A 45 3.35 38.28 46.01
C GLY A 45 4.88 38.30 45.86
N HIS A 46 5.45 38.02 44.69
CA HIS A 46 6.90 38.14 44.52
C HIS A 46 7.30 39.61 44.29
N PRO A 47 8.27 40.16 45.05
CA PRO A 47 8.77 41.50 44.78
C PRO A 47 9.38 41.54 43.38
N VAL A 48 8.99 42.55 42.61
CA VAL A 48 9.56 42.84 41.29
C VAL A 48 11.06 43.07 41.49
N ALA A 49 11.89 42.14 41.00
CA ALA A 49 13.31 42.36 40.90
C ALA A 49 13.54 43.59 39.99
N PRO A 50 14.44 44.52 40.33
CA PRO A 50 14.65 45.71 39.53
C PRO A 50 15.01 45.31 38.10
N ALA A 51 14.38 46.00 37.14
CA ALA A 51 14.66 45.83 35.72
C ALA A 51 16.18 45.90 35.50
N GLN A 52 16.77 44.75 35.16
CA GLN A 52 18.18 44.70 34.81
C GLN A 52 18.35 45.56 33.55
N LEU A 53 19.11 46.64 33.68
CA LEU A 53 19.53 47.44 32.53
C LEU A 53 20.11 46.50 31.47
N SER A 54 19.58 46.60 30.25
CA SER A 54 20.17 46.01 29.07
C SER A 54 21.62 46.48 28.94
N SER A 55 22.57 45.57 29.16
CA SER A 55 23.98 45.83 28.82
C SER A 55 24.16 45.65 27.31
N PRO A 56 24.60 46.68 26.56
CA PRO A 56 24.72 46.63 25.10
C PRO A 56 25.98 45.92 24.58
N TRP A 57 26.73 45.20 25.41
CA TRP A 57 28.07 44.68 25.07
C TRP A 57 28.28 43.18 25.32
N ALA A 58 27.23 42.37 25.30
CA ALA A 58 27.39 40.91 25.22
C ALA A 58 27.67 40.43 23.78
N SER A 59 28.67 41.03 23.11
CA SER A 59 29.34 40.39 21.97
C SER A 59 30.42 39.48 22.54
N TYR A 60 30.04 38.27 22.91
CA TYR A 60 31.01 37.18 23.09
C TYR A 60 31.24 36.52 21.72
N PRO A 61 32.40 36.68 21.08
CA PRO A 61 32.80 35.76 20.04
C PRO A 61 33.20 34.45 20.71
N GLY A 62 32.46 33.38 20.46
CA GLY A 62 32.87 32.03 20.84
C GLY A 62 32.01 31.31 21.88
N ALA A 63 30.70 31.58 21.96
CA ALA A 63 29.82 30.52 22.43
C ALA A 63 29.86 29.38 21.39
N PRO A 64 30.34 28.17 21.72
CA PRO A 64 30.13 27.04 20.84
C PRO A 64 28.62 26.86 20.71
N GLY A 65 28.07 27.15 19.53
CA GLY A 65 26.67 26.89 19.26
C GLY A 65 26.37 25.43 19.57
N PRO A 66 25.14 25.07 19.99
CA PRO A 66 24.78 23.67 20.07
C PRO A 66 24.98 23.09 18.67
N GLU A 67 26.06 22.33 18.49
CA GLU A 67 26.22 21.54 17.29
C GLU A 67 24.96 20.68 17.25
N ARG A 68 24.08 20.96 16.29
CA ARG A 68 23.06 20.01 15.88
C ARG A 68 23.84 18.83 15.37
N ALA A 69 24.20 17.92 16.29
CA ALA A 69 24.78 16.64 16.00
C ALA A 69 23.71 15.91 15.20
N ARG A 70 23.78 16.10 13.87
CA ARG A 70 23.00 15.38 12.89
C ARG A 70 23.37 13.93 13.13
N SER A 71 22.53 13.24 13.89
CA SER A 71 22.75 11.87 14.33
C SER A 71 23.02 11.01 13.10
N ARG A 72 24.30 10.76 12.86
CA ARG A 72 24.85 10.01 11.72
C ARG A 72 24.38 8.54 11.73
N ARG A 73 23.58 8.16 12.73
CA ARG A 73 23.00 6.83 12.93
C ARG A 73 21.66 6.62 12.21
N ILE A 74 21.02 7.66 11.66
CA ILE A 74 19.77 7.49 10.88
C ILE A 74 20.05 6.99 9.45
N LEU A 75 21.20 7.38 8.87
CA LEU A 75 21.63 7.00 7.52
C LEU A 75 21.79 5.47 7.30
N PRO A 76 22.44 4.69 8.20
CA PRO A 76 22.60 3.25 8.00
C PRO A 76 21.29 2.48 8.14
N ILE A 77 20.35 2.93 8.98
CA ILE A 77 19.06 2.27 9.17
C ILE A 77 18.20 2.43 7.92
N ALA A 78 18.16 3.63 7.35
CA ALA A 78 17.44 3.88 6.10
C ALA A 78 18.00 3.02 4.94
N LEU A 79 19.33 2.91 4.83
CA LEU A 79 19.97 2.04 3.83
C LEU A 79 19.65 0.56 4.04
N ALA A 80 19.65 0.08 5.28
CA ALA A 80 19.30 -1.31 5.58
C ALA A 80 17.84 -1.62 5.23
N VAL A 81 16.90 -0.73 5.54
CA VAL A 81 15.48 -0.89 5.17
C VAL A 81 15.32 -0.91 3.66
N VAL A 82 15.96 0.02 2.93
CA VAL A 82 15.93 0.03 1.46
C VAL A 82 16.52 -1.25 0.89
N ALA A 83 17.65 -1.73 1.42
CA ALA A 83 18.25 -2.98 0.96
C ALA A 83 17.33 -4.18 1.18
N VAL A 84 16.68 -4.28 2.35
CA VAL A 84 15.70 -5.35 2.63
C VAL A 84 14.49 -5.26 1.70
N LEU A 85 13.96 -4.06 1.46
CA LEU A 85 12.85 -3.85 0.53
C LEU A 85 13.23 -4.22 -0.91
N VAL A 86 14.44 -3.87 -1.36
CA VAL A 86 14.95 -4.25 -2.69
C VAL A 86 15.12 -5.76 -2.79
N VAL A 87 15.70 -6.42 -1.79
CA VAL A 87 15.84 -7.88 -1.78
C VAL A 87 14.47 -8.56 -1.79
N ALA A 88 13.51 -8.07 -0.99
CA ALA A 88 12.14 -8.59 -0.98
C ALA A 88 11.44 -8.38 -2.33
N PHE A 89 11.61 -7.22 -2.97
CA PHE A 89 11.04 -6.93 -4.28
C PHE A 89 11.65 -7.80 -5.38
N VAL A 90 12.97 -7.98 -5.37
CA VAL A 90 13.69 -8.86 -6.29
C VAL A 90 13.22 -10.30 -6.09
N ALA A 91 13.20 -10.80 -4.85
CA ALA A 91 12.70 -12.13 -4.54
C ALA A 91 11.24 -12.30 -4.99
N TYR A 92 10.36 -11.33 -4.73
CA TYR A 92 8.98 -11.35 -5.22
C TYR A 92 8.91 -11.40 -6.74
N SER A 93 9.73 -10.63 -7.46
CA SER A 93 9.72 -10.61 -8.94
C SER A 93 10.15 -11.95 -9.55
N PHE A 94 11.05 -12.68 -8.89
CA PHE A 94 11.54 -13.98 -9.36
C PHE A 94 10.71 -15.17 -8.85
N PHE A 95 10.12 -15.07 -7.66
CA PHE A 95 9.42 -16.17 -6.99
C PHE A 95 7.91 -15.93 -6.84
N ALA A 96 7.34 -14.86 -7.41
CA ALA A 96 5.90 -14.69 -7.47
C ALA A 96 5.29 -15.92 -8.17
N PRO A 97 4.42 -16.69 -7.49
CA PRO A 97 3.62 -17.69 -8.16
C PRO A 97 2.80 -16.95 -9.22
N GLY A 98 2.95 -17.33 -10.50
CA GLY A 98 2.15 -16.74 -11.56
C GLY A 98 0.69 -16.76 -11.14
N ASP A 99 0.03 -15.61 -11.21
CA ASP A 99 -1.36 -15.47 -10.78
C ASP A 99 -2.14 -16.63 -11.38
N GLY A 100 -2.67 -17.56 -10.56
CA GLY A 100 -3.46 -18.70 -11.06
C GLY A 100 -4.63 -18.27 -11.97
N ARG A 101 -4.89 -16.96 -11.98
CA ARG A 101 -5.70 -16.21 -12.92
C ARG A 101 -5.39 -16.44 -14.40
N THR A 102 -4.14 -16.27 -14.83
CA THR A 102 -3.76 -16.47 -16.23
C THR A 102 -3.66 -17.95 -16.58
N GLN A 103 -3.22 -18.78 -15.63
CA GLN A 103 -3.10 -20.22 -15.83
C GLN A 103 -4.42 -20.89 -16.26
N TRP A 104 -5.54 -20.53 -15.62
CA TRP A 104 -6.85 -21.11 -15.98
C TRP A 104 -7.38 -20.58 -17.33
N TYR A 105 -7.04 -19.34 -17.68
CA TYR A 105 -7.36 -18.81 -18.99
C TYR A 105 -6.59 -19.56 -20.09
N ASP A 106 -5.28 -19.73 -19.92
CA ASP A 106 -4.41 -20.43 -20.87
C ASP A 106 -4.81 -21.91 -21.03
N GLU A 107 -5.15 -22.58 -19.93
CA GLU A 107 -5.67 -23.94 -19.96
C GLU A 107 -7.00 -24.01 -20.74
N GLY A 108 -7.89 -23.04 -20.53
CA GLY A 108 -9.13 -22.92 -21.29
C GLY A 108 -8.90 -22.71 -22.78
N TYR A 109 -7.94 -21.86 -23.14
CA TYR A 109 -7.56 -21.59 -24.52
C TYR A 109 -7.00 -22.84 -25.23
N ALA A 110 -6.16 -23.62 -24.53
CA ALA A 110 -5.64 -24.88 -25.04
C ALA A 110 -6.77 -25.89 -25.32
N VAL A 111 -7.70 -26.07 -24.37
CA VAL A 111 -8.88 -26.95 -24.57
C VAL A 111 -9.74 -26.46 -25.74
N GLY A 112 -9.90 -25.15 -25.89
CA GLY A 112 -10.63 -24.56 -26.99
C GLY A 112 -10.03 -24.93 -28.35
N ARG A 113 -8.71 -24.76 -28.48
CA ARG A 113 -7.93 -25.11 -29.67
C ARG A 113 -8.00 -26.61 -30.01
N ASP A 114 -7.81 -27.48 -29.01
CA ASP A 114 -7.63 -28.91 -29.24
C ASP A 114 -8.95 -29.67 -29.44
N SER A 115 -10.01 -29.26 -28.72
CA SER A 115 -11.27 -30.01 -28.65
C SER A 115 -12.49 -29.18 -29.10
N ALA A 116 -12.56 -27.91 -28.70
CA ALA A 116 -13.79 -27.13 -28.90
C ALA A 116 -13.94 -26.60 -30.33
N VAL A 117 -12.85 -26.29 -31.06
CA VAL A 117 -12.93 -25.87 -32.47
C VAL A 117 -13.58 -26.96 -33.33
N SER A 118 -13.19 -28.22 -33.14
CA SER A 118 -13.80 -29.36 -33.84
C SER A 118 -15.30 -29.44 -33.54
N LEU A 119 -15.69 -29.40 -32.26
CA LEU A 119 -17.09 -29.39 -31.83
C LEU A 119 -17.86 -28.17 -32.35
N TYR A 120 -17.22 -27.02 -32.49
CA TYR A 120 -17.81 -25.82 -33.06
C TYR A 120 -18.12 -26.00 -34.54
N THR A 121 -17.21 -26.60 -35.32
CA THR A 121 -17.46 -26.90 -36.74
C THR A 121 -18.67 -27.83 -36.92
N PHE A 122 -18.89 -28.78 -36.02
CA PHE A 122 -20.06 -29.66 -36.06
C PHE A 122 -21.35 -29.04 -35.51
N SER A 123 -21.26 -28.24 -34.44
CA SER A 123 -22.43 -27.70 -33.73
C SER A 123 -22.86 -26.31 -34.17
N GLY A 124 -21.98 -25.54 -34.83
CA GLY A 124 -22.14 -24.12 -35.14
C GLY A 124 -22.23 -23.20 -33.92
N ASN A 125 -22.04 -23.72 -32.70
CA ASN A 125 -22.21 -22.95 -31.46
C ASN A 125 -21.00 -23.12 -30.53
N ALA A 126 -20.24 -22.04 -30.38
CA ALA A 126 -19.03 -22.01 -29.56
C ALA A 126 -19.29 -22.28 -28.08
N GLU A 127 -20.44 -21.86 -27.55
CA GLU A 127 -20.80 -22.09 -26.15
C GLU A 127 -21.08 -23.56 -25.88
N SER A 128 -21.81 -24.21 -26.78
CA SER A 128 -22.09 -25.65 -26.70
C SER A 128 -20.81 -26.47 -26.81
N ALA A 129 -19.96 -26.13 -27.77
CA ALA A 129 -18.66 -26.76 -27.97
C ALA A 129 -17.76 -26.65 -26.74
N CYS A 130 -17.63 -25.44 -26.17
CA CYS A 130 -16.82 -25.22 -24.98
C CYS A 130 -17.41 -25.85 -23.72
N ASN A 131 -18.75 -25.87 -23.56
CA ASN A 131 -19.37 -26.57 -22.45
C ASN A 131 -19.05 -28.08 -22.49
N LEU A 132 -19.11 -28.69 -23.68
CA LEU A 132 -18.79 -30.12 -23.84
C LEU A 132 -17.29 -30.39 -23.60
N ALA A 133 -16.41 -29.57 -24.19
CA ALA A 133 -14.97 -29.73 -24.08
C ALA A 133 -14.44 -29.57 -22.64
N LEU A 134 -15.15 -28.78 -21.82
CA LEU A 134 -14.76 -28.51 -20.43
C LEU A 134 -15.45 -29.43 -19.40
N ILE A 135 -16.28 -30.40 -19.82
CA ILE A 135 -17.02 -31.29 -18.90
C ILE A 135 -16.09 -32.04 -17.93
N ASP A 136 -14.96 -32.55 -18.40
CA ASP A 136 -14.01 -33.29 -17.56
C ASP A 136 -13.17 -32.36 -16.67
N LYS A 137 -12.93 -31.13 -17.14
CA LYS A 137 -12.14 -30.10 -16.44
C LYS A 137 -12.92 -29.41 -15.34
N ILE A 138 -14.23 -29.20 -15.52
CA ILE A 138 -15.13 -28.58 -14.56
C ILE A 138 -15.93 -29.70 -13.89
N LYS A 139 -15.43 -30.21 -12.75
CA LYS A 139 -16.09 -31.28 -12.00
C LYS A 139 -17.54 -30.90 -11.67
N LEU A 140 -18.46 -31.88 -11.74
CA LEU A 140 -19.91 -31.71 -11.48
C LEU A 140 -20.27 -31.11 -10.09
N GLY A 141 -19.33 -31.08 -9.14
CA GLY A 141 -19.52 -30.47 -7.81
C GLY A 141 -18.88 -29.09 -7.62
N ASP A 142 -18.10 -28.62 -8.59
CA ASP A 142 -17.51 -27.28 -8.55
C ASP A 142 -18.61 -26.28 -8.93
N SER A 143 -18.90 -25.30 -8.08
CA SER A 143 -20.01 -24.39 -8.39
C SER A 143 -19.70 -23.69 -9.72
N LYS A 144 -20.67 -23.62 -10.65
CA LYS A 144 -20.56 -22.85 -11.91
C LYS A 144 -20.17 -21.37 -11.70
N ARG A 145 -20.09 -20.90 -10.44
CA ARG A 145 -19.69 -19.57 -10.02
C ARG A 145 -18.21 -19.45 -9.64
N SER A 146 -17.45 -20.54 -9.59
CA SER A 146 -16.02 -20.47 -9.28
C SER A 146 -15.33 -19.63 -10.35
N TRP A 147 -14.42 -18.77 -9.91
CA TRP A 147 -13.71 -17.86 -10.81
C TRP A 147 -12.88 -18.68 -11.83
N ARG A 148 -12.39 -19.86 -11.44
CA ARG A 148 -11.74 -20.85 -12.31
C ARG A 148 -12.61 -21.28 -13.49
N ALA A 149 -13.85 -21.71 -13.25
CA ALA A 149 -14.75 -22.15 -14.32
C ALA A 149 -15.04 -21.02 -15.32
N LYS A 150 -15.11 -19.77 -14.82
CA LYS A 150 -15.30 -18.59 -15.67
C LYS A 150 -14.10 -18.34 -16.58
N GLU A 151 -12.88 -18.39 -16.06
CA GLU A 151 -11.68 -18.16 -16.90
C GLU A 151 -11.44 -19.30 -17.89
N LEU A 152 -11.61 -20.56 -17.49
CA LEU A 152 -11.54 -21.70 -18.42
C LEU A 152 -12.51 -21.52 -19.59
N LYS A 153 -13.76 -21.13 -19.30
CA LYS A 153 -14.76 -20.88 -20.35
C LYS A 153 -14.37 -19.68 -21.22
N ARG A 154 -13.86 -18.59 -20.63
CA ARG A 154 -13.39 -17.42 -21.38
C ARG A 154 -12.26 -17.76 -22.34
N GLY A 155 -11.24 -18.48 -21.88
CA GLY A 155 -10.13 -18.93 -22.71
C GLY A 155 -10.60 -19.81 -23.86
N CYS A 156 -11.48 -20.78 -23.58
CA CYS A 156 -12.02 -21.67 -24.61
C CYS A 156 -12.79 -20.92 -25.69
N LEU A 157 -13.69 -20.01 -25.30
CA LEU A 157 -14.47 -19.21 -26.24
C LEU A 157 -13.56 -18.33 -27.10
N GLN A 158 -12.50 -17.76 -26.52
CA GLN A 158 -11.53 -16.98 -27.28
C GLN A 158 -10.82 -17.83 -28.33
N ALA A 159 -10.36 -19.03 -27.98
CA ALA A 159 -9.69 -19.91 -28.95
C ALA A 159 -10.60 -20.31 -30.11
N VAL A 160 -11.88 -20.63 -29.83
CA VAL A 160 -12.86 -20.95 -30.89
C VAL A 160 -13.11 -19.75 -31.79
N LYS A 161 -13.18 -18.53 -31.22
CA LYS A 161 -13.32 -17.31 -32.01
C LYS A 161 -12.10 -17.06 -32.92
N ASP A 162 -10.89 -17.27 -32.41
CA ASP A 162 -9.66 -16.99 -33.15
C ASP A 162 -9.37 -18.03 -34.26
N LEU A 163 -9.85 -19.26 -34.09
CA LEU A 163 -9.49 -20.41 -34.92
C LEU A 163 -10.66 -21.02 -35.69
N GLY A 164 -11.90 -20.84 -35.24
CA GLY A 164 -13.11 -21.38 -35.88
C GLY A 164 -13.61 -20.56 -37.06
N ASP A 165 -13.23 -19.28 -37.13
CA ASP A 165 -13.57 -18.38 -38.26
C ASP A 165 -12.54 -18.44 -39.41
N LYS A 166 -11.54 -19.33 -39.33
CA LYS A 166 -10.50 -19.53 -40.35
C LYS A 166 -10.78 -20.76 -41.19
#